data_AF-A0A7V9CY82-F1
#
_entry.id   AF-A0A7V9CY82-F1
#
_cell.length_a   1.000
_cell.length_b   1.000
_cell.length_c   1.000
_cell.angle_alpha   90.00
_cell.angle_beta   90.00
_cell.angle_gamma   90.00
#
_symmetry.space_group_name_H-M   'P 1'
#
loop_
_entity.id
_entity.type
_entity.pdbx_description
1 polymer ?
#
loop_
_entity_poly.entity_id
_entity_poly.type
_entity_poly.pdbx_seq_one_letter_code
_entity_poly.pdbx_strand_id
1 'polypeptide(L)' 'VRDYGAGLVVAPDQPAALAAACQTLLDHPAALEQAFLGTERARVALSWDSIAEAHERLYSGLLGRVSAG' A
#
# COMPACT_ATOMS: atom_id res chain seq x y z
N VAL A 1 -3.47 0.53 0.89
CA VAL A 1 -4.48 -0.36 0.26
C VAL A 1 -4.48 -0.24 -1.26
N ARG A 2 -4.78 0.93 -1.84
CA ARG A 2 -4.84 1.11 -3.32
C ARG A 2 -3.52 0.74 -4.02
N ASP A 3 -2.42 1.31 -3.55
CA ASP A 3 -1.12 1.19 -4.23
C ASP A 3 -0.54 -0.23 -4.22
N TYR A 4 -0.97 -1.06 -3.27
CA TYR A 4 -0.49 -2.43 -3.11
C TYR A 4 -1.57 -3.47 -3.43
N GLY A 5 -2.80 -3.05 -3.76
CA GLY A 5 -3.94 -3.96 -3.95
C GLY A 5 -4.29 -4.74 -2.68
N ALA A 6 -4.07 -4.16 -1.49
CA ALA A 6 -4.24 -4.84 -0.20
C ALA A 6 -5.72 -4.93 0.26
N GLY A 7 -6.66 -5.04 -0.69
CA GLY A 7 -8.10 -5.01 -0.45
C GLY A 7 -8.86 -4.02 -1.33
N LEU A 8 -10.16 -3.93 -1.09
CA LEU A 8 -11.07 -3.03 -1.78
C LEU A 8 -11.24 -1.73 -0.97
N VAL A 9 -11.28 -0.59 -1.65
CA VAL A 9 -11.51 0.72 -1.02
C VAL A 9 -12.88 1.24 -1.37
N VAL A 10 -13.66 1.55 -0.35
CA VAL A 10 -14.99 2.16 -0.47
C VAL A 10 -14.92 3.63 -0.06
N ALA A 11 -15.83 4.43 -0.60
CA ALA A 11 -16.01 5.81 -0.16
C ALA A 11 -16.57 5.85 1.28
N PRO A 12 -16.27 6.92 2.04
CA PRO A 12 -16.84 7.11 3.37
C PRO A 12 -18.38 7.16 3.32
N ASP A 13 -19.02 6.81 4.44
CA ASP A 13 -20.46 6.87 4.65
C ASP A 13 -21.32 6.07 3.65
N GLN A 14 -20.73 5.03 3.03
CA GLN A 14 -21.43 4.12 2.11
C GLN A 14 -21.49 2.69 2.66
N PRO A 15 -22.38 2.41 3.65
CA PRO A 15 -22.45 1.09 4.28
C PRO A 15 -22.86 -0.03 3.32
N ALA A 16 -23.71 0.26 2.33
CA ALA A 16 -24.08 -0.72 1.30
C ALA A 16 -22.87 -1.10 0.40
N ALA A 17 -22.03 -0.14 0.05
CA ALA A 17 -20.82 -0.39 -0.72
C ALA A 17 -19.80 -1.20 0.09
N LEU A 18 -19.67 -0.92 1.39
CA LEU A 18 -18.85 -1.73 2.30
C LEU A 18 -19.35 -3.19 2.36
N ALA A 19 -20.65 -3.39 2.54
CA ALA A 19 -21.24 -4.73 2.57
C ALA A 19 -20.98 -5.51 1.27
N ALA A 20 -21.14 -4.87 0.12
CA ALA A 20 -20.85 -5.47 -1.18
C ALA A 20 -19.36 -5.81 -1.36
N ALA A 21 -18.45 -4.97 -0.87
CA ALA A 21 -17.01 -5.24 -0.89
C ALA A 21 -16.65 -6.44 -0.01
N CYS A 22 -17.24 -6.54 1.18
CA CYS A 22 -17.08 -7.70 2.06
C CYS A 22 -17.59 -8.99 1.40
N GLN A 23 -18.81 -8.97 0.83
CA GLN A 23 -19.36 -10.11 0.09
C GLN A 23 -18.44 -10.51 -1.06
N THR A 24 -17.95 -9.56 -1.84
CA THR A 24 -17.02 -9.83 -2.95
C THR A 24 -15.79 -10.61 -2.48
N LEU A 25 -15.17 -10.21 -1.36
CA LEU A 25 -14.00 -10.90 -0.82
C LEU A 25 -14.34 -12.28 -0.24
N LEU A 26 -15.50 -12.43 0.40
CA LEU A 26 -15.91 -13.70 1.01
C LEU A 26 -16.36 -14.73 -0.03
N ASP A 27 -17.02 -14.29 -1.10
CA ASP A 27 -17.60 -15.17 -2.11
C ASP A 27 -16.61 -15.51 -3.25
N HIS A 28 -15.54 -14.73 -3.41
CA HIS A 28 -14.53 -14.94 -4.46
C HIS A 28 -13.14 -15.16 -3.85
N PRO A 29 -12.74 -16.42 -3.61
CA PRO A 29 -11.47 -16.75 -2.96
C PRO A 29 -10.23 -16.14 -3.64
N ALA A 30 -10.24 -16.07 -4.98
CA ALA A 30 -9.16 -15.44 -5.72
C ALA A 30 -9.03 -13.94 -5.41
N ALA A 31 -10.15 -13.22 -5.21
CA ALA A 31 -10.11 -11.81 -4.84
C ALA A 31 -9.53 -11.61 -3.43
N LEU A 32 -9.88 -12.50 -2.49
CA LEU A 32 -9.33 -12.50 -1.15
C LEU A 32 -7.83 -12.79 -1.14
N GLU A 33 -7.38 -13.80 -1.90
CA GLU A 33 -5.97 -14.13 -2.04
C GLU A 33 -5.17 -12.94 -2.59
N GLN A 34 -5.67 -12.28 -3.64
CA GLN A 34 -5.01 -11.09 -4.18
C GLN A 34 -4.91 -9.96 -3.16
N ALA A 35 -5.96 -9.73 -2.36
CA ALA A 35 -5.93 -8.75 -1.28
C ALA A 35 -4.89 -9.10 -0.19
N PHE A 36 -4.76 -10.38 0.14
CA PHE A 36 -3.77 -10.86 1.09
C PHE A 36 -2.34 -10.68 0.57
N LEU A 37 -2.07 -11.07 -0.68
CA LEU A 37 -0.77 -10.85 -1.32
C LEU A 37 -0.44 -9.36 -1.44
N GLY A 38 -1.45 -8.51 -1.65
CA GLY A 38 -1.30 -7.06 -1.59
C GLY A 38 -0.85 -6.57 -0.21
N THR A 39 -1.37 -7.17 0.85
CA THR A 39 -0.95 -6.87 2.23
C THR A 39 0.51 -7.24 2.47
N GLU A 40 0.95 -8.42 2.02
CA GLU A 40 2.35 -8.82 2.15
C GLU A 40 3.31 -7.88 1.39
N ARG A 41 2.92 -7.45 0.18
CA ARG A 41 3.70 -6.44 -0.56
C ARG A 41 3.79 -5.12 0.19
N ALA A 42 2.68 -4.65 0.74
CA ALA A 42 2.67 -3.43 1.55
C ALA A 42 3.55 -3.56 2.79
N ARG A 43 3.53 -4.72 3.47
CA ARG A 43 4.35 -5.00 4.65
C ARG A 43 5.85 -4.89 4.35
N VAL A 44 6.29 -5.43 3.20
CA VAL A 44 7.69 -5.32 2.77
C VAL A 44 8.04 -3.87 2.41
N ALA A 45 7.25 -3.25 1.54
CA ALA A 45 7.56 -1.93 0.99
C ALA A 45 7.45 -0.78 2.01
N LEU A 46 6.58 -0.92 3.00
CA LEU A 46 6.36 0.06 4.08
C LEU A 46 7.05 -0.36 5.39
N SER A 47 8.00 -1.29 5.31
CA SER A 47 8.83 -1.66 6.45
C SER A 47 9.72 -0.50 6.90
N TRP A 48 10.13 -0.52 8.18
CA TRP A 48 11.06 0.46 8.72
C TRP A 48 12.33 0.57 7.88
N ASP A 49 12.93 -0.56 7.51
CA ASP A 49 14.16 -0.60 6.72
C ASP A 49 13.95 0.04 5.34
N SER A 50 12.86 -0.31 4.64
CA SER A 50 12.57 0.25 3.31
C SER A 50 12.31 1.75 3.35
N ILE A 51 11.61 2.22 4.39
CA ILE A 51 11.34 3.65 4.56
C ILE A 51 12.61 4.41 4.97
N ALA A 52 13.44 3.87 5.87
CA ALA A 52 14.70 4.48 6.25
C ALA A 52 15.63 4.64 5.04
N GLU A 53 15.81 3.57 4.26
CA GLU A 53 16.63 3.59 3.04
C GLU A 53 16.10 4.61 2.01
N ALA A 54 14.78 4.73 1.86
CA ALA A 54 14.18 5.73 0.98
C ALA A 54 14.50 7.17 1.43
N HIS A 55 14.48 7.44 2.73
CA HIS A 55 14.85 8.75 3.28
C HIS A 55 16.36 9.02 3.14
N GLU A 56 17.21 8.03 3.41
CA GLU A 56 18.66 8.16 3.24
C GLU A 56 19.05 8.48 1.79
N ARG A 57 18.42 7.82 0.81
CA ARG A 57 18.61 8.14 -0.62
C ARG A 57 18.18 9.56 -0.94
N LEU A 58 17.03 10.01 -0.40
CA LEU A 58 16.55 11.37 -0.60
C LEU A 58 17.55 12.39 -0.04
N TYR A 59 17.99 12.23 1.21
CA TYR A 59 18.93 13.15 1.85
C TYR A 59 20.28 13.20 1.16
N SER A 60 20.82 12.04 0.79
CA SER A 60 22.08 11.96 0.03
C SER A 60 21.96 12.69 -1.31
N GLY A 61 20.82 12.53 -1.99
CA GLY A 61 20.54 13.24 -3.24
C GLY A 61 20.45 14.76 -3.07
N LEU A 62 19.84 15.24 -1.98
CA LEU A 62 19.76 16.68 -1.68
C LEU A 62 21.13 17.26 -1.35
N LEU A 63 21.92 16.59 -0.51
CA LEU A 63 23.28 17.03 -0.16
C LEU A 63 24.22 17.09 -1.38
N GLY A 64 24.10 16.11 -2.29
CA GLY A 64 24.86 16.11 -3.54
C GLY A 64 24.53 17.31 -4.44
N ARG A 65 23.26 17.74 -4.50
CA ARG A 65 22.85 18.92 -5.27
C ARG A 65 23.37 20.22 -4.67
N VAL A 66 23.31 20.35 -3.35
CA VAL A 66 23.83 21.53 -2.63
C VAL A 66 25.34 21.67 -2.81
N SER A 67 26.08 20.57 -2.85
CA SER A 67 27.54 20.59 -2.98
C SER A 67 28.04 20.88 -4.40
N ALA A 68 27.17 20.79 -5.40
CA ALA A 68 27.50 20.96 -6.82
C ALA A 68 27.13 22.35 -7.38
N GLY A 69 26.46 23.20 -6.60
CA GLY A 69 26.11 24.58 -6.94
C GLY A 69 26.90 25.57 -6.11
#